data_AF-A0A498JNF9-F1
#
_entry.id   AF-A0A498JNF9-F1
#
_cell.length_a   1.000
_cell.length_b   1.000
_cell.length_c   1.000
_cell.angle_alpha   90.00
_cell.angle_beta   90.00
_cell.angle_gamma   90.00
#
_symmetry.space_group_name_H-M   'P 1'
#
loop_
_entity.id
_entity.type
_entity.pdbx_description
1 polymer ?
#
loop_
_entity_poly.entity_id
_entity_poly.type
_entity_poly.pdbx_seq_one_letter_code
_entity_poly.pdbx_strand_id
1 'polypeptide(L)'
;MGFELGLMACVELGLELVQLETDSKVLVEMHTGVLARKAALEGILWDMNYIRQQLSSIEFLSTLRACNGVAHQVALYATRVGGSHMWVCFEPK
;
A
#
# COMPACT_ATOMS: atom_id res chain seq x y z
N MET A 1 -5.04 -3.29 7.01
CA MET A 1 -4.54 -1.96 7.38
C MET A 1 -3.03 -2.07 7.43
N GLY A 2 -2.30 -1.58 6.43
CA GLY A 2 -0.85 -1.85 6.37
C GLY A 2 -0.09 -1.12 5.28
N PHE A 3 -0.74 -0.71 4.18
CA PHE A 3 -0.08 0.07 3.12
C PHE A 3 0.12 1.54 3.54
N GLU A 4 -0.77 2.15 4.34
CA GLU A 4 -0.62 3.51 4.87
C GLU A 4 0.69 3.67 5.64
N LEU A 5 0.98 2.72 6.54
CA LEU A 5 2.20 2.72 7.34
C LEU A 5 3.46 2.55 6.48
N GLY A 6 3.39 1.72 5.44
CA GLY A 6 4.50 1.56 4.50
C GLY A 6 4.77 2.85 3.70
N LEU A 7 3.73 3.52 3.22
CA LEU A 7 3.87 4.77 2.48
C LEU A 7 4.33 5.93 3.39
N MET A 8 3.85 6.00 4.64
CA MET A 8 4.37 6.97 5.61
C MET A 8 5.85 6.73 5.92
N ALA A 9 6.27 5.47 6.07
CA ALA A 9 7.70 5.17 6.23
C ALA A 9 8.52 5.65 5.03
N CYS A 10 8.00 5.54 3.79
CA CYS A 10 8.66 6.11 2.61
C CYS A 10 8.79 7.65 2.68
N VAL A 11 7.75 8.35 3.16
CA VAL A 11 7.79 9.80 3.39
C VAL A 11 8.82 10.16 4.45
N GLU A 12 8.85 9.45 5.58
CA GLU A 12 9.81 9.67 6.68
C GLU A 12 11.26 9.42 6.25
N LEU A 13 11.47 8.48 5.33
CA LEU A 13 12.78 8.19 4.72
C LEU A 13 13.16 9.18 3.61
N GLY A 14 12.29 10.14 3.28
CA GLY A 14 12.56 11.13 2.22
C GLY A 14 12.61 10.53 0.81
N LEU A 15 11.94 9.40 0.58
CA LEU A 15 11.85 8.80 -0.76
C LEU A 15 10.96 9.68 -1.65
N GLU A 16 11.45 10.03 -2.83
CA GLU A 16 10.71 10.89 -3.77
C GLU A 16 9.81 10.10 -4.72
N LEU A 17 10.27 8.91 -5.12
CA LEU A 17 9.62 8.03 -6.10
C LEU A 17 9.30 6.70 -5.44
N VAL A 18 8.01 6.37 -5.33
CA VAL A 18 7.55 5.13 -4.69
C VAL A 18 6.70 4.33 -5.68
N GLN A 19 7.06 3.08 -5.92
CA GLN A 19 6.20 2.13 -6.62
C GLN A 19 5.52 1.23 -5.60
N LEU A 20 4.20 1.24 -5.57
CA LEU A 20 3.38 0.38 -4.72
C LEU A 20 2.80 -0.78 -5.53
N GLU A 21 3.31 -1.97 -5.26
CA GLU A 21 2.82 -3.21 -5.85
C GLU A 21 1.76 -3.87 -4.95
N THR A 22 0.65 -4.32 -5.55
CA THR A 22 -0.42 -5.01 -4.82
C THR A 22 -1.07 -6.10 -5.67
N ASP A 23 -1.51 -7.21 -5.04
CA ASP A 23 -2.32 -8.23 -5.71
C ASP A 23 -3.82 -7.88 -5.75
N SER A 24 -4.20 -6.71 -5.21
CA SER A 24 -5.56 -6.19 -5.24
C SER A 24 -5.82 -5.31 -6.47
N LYS A 25 -6.16 -5.96 -7.59
CA LYS A 25 -6.53 -5.28 -8.84
C LYS A 25 -7.67 -4.26 -8.64
N VAL A 26 -8.67 -4.61 -7.83
CA VAL A 26 -9.83 -3.76 -7.54
C VAL A 26 -9.40 -2.44 -6.91
N LEU A 27 -8.41 -2.47 -6.02
CA LEU A 27 -7.91 -1.26 -5.37
C LEU A 27 -7.17 -0.35 -6.37
N VAL A 28 -6.34 -0.94 -7.23
CA VAL A 28 -5.64 -0.19 -8.29
C VAL A 28 -6.64 0.43 -9.27
N GLU A 29 -7.67 -0.31 -9.69
CA GLU A 29 -8.72 0.20 -10.58
C GLU A 29 -9.57 1.31 -9.94
N MET A 30 -9.88 1.21 -8.64
CA MET A 30 -10.56 2.29 -7.91
C MET A 30 -9.69 3.54 -7.75
N HIS A 31 -8.39 3.34 -7.50
CA HIS A 31 -7.45 4.45 -7.40
C HIS A 31 -7.27 5.16 -8.75
N THR A 32 -7.14 4.41 -9.85
CA THR A 32 -6.96 4.96 -11.20
C THR A 32 -8.25 5.50 -11.82
N GLY A 33 -9.39 5.35 -11.13
CA GLY A 33 -10.70 5.84 -11.59
C GLY A 33 -11.38 4.96 -12.65
N VAL A 34 -10.81 3.78 -12.94
CA VAL A 34 -11.42 2.77 -13.82
C VAL A 34 -12.69 2.18 -13.21
N LEU A 35 -12.72 2.03 -11.88
CA LEU A 35 -13.84 1.47 -11.14
C LEU A 35 -14.38 2.49 -10.14
N ALA A 36 -15.71 2.57 -10.01
CA ALA A 36 -16.37 3.44 -9.05
C ALA A 36 -15.93 3.15 -7.60
N ARG A 37 -15.74 4.20 -6.80
CA ARG A 37 -15.35 4.06 -5.41
C ARG A 37 -16.44 3.35 -4.60
N LYS A 38 -16.03 2.38 -3.78
CA LYS A 38 -16.91 1.75 -2.79
C LYS A 38 -16.77 2.50 -1.46
N ALA A 39 -17.89 2.82 -0.81
CA ALA A 39 -17.90 3.49 0.49
C ALA A 39 -17.03 2.78 1.55
N ALA A 40 -17.01 1.44 1.54
CA ALA A 40 -16.18 0.64 2.45
C ALA A 40 -14.66 0.84 2.25
N LEU A 41 -14.23 1.39 1.12
CA LEU A 41 -12.83 1.64 0.77
C LEU A 41 -12.51 3.13 0.63
N GLU A 42 -13.47 4.02 0.86
CA GLU A 42 -13.26 5.47 0.67
C GLU A 42 -12.21 6.05 1.62
N GLY A 43 -12.21 5.62 2.90
CA GLY A 43 -11.20 6.05 3.86
C GLY A 43 -9.78 5.68 3.39
N ILE A 44 -9.60 4.42 2.99
CA ILE A 44 -8.34 3.91 2.44
C ILE A 44 -7.90 4.73 1.21
N LEU A 45 -8.81 4.98 0.27
CA LEU A 45 -8.50 5.76 -0.93
C LEU A 45 -8.19 7.22 -0.60
N TRP A 46 -8.82 7.79 0.43
CA TRP A 46 -8.53 9.13 0.92
C TRP A 46 -7.12 9.20 1.49
N ASP A 47 -6.76 8.27 2.38
CA ASP A 47 -5.44 8.22 3.02
C ASP A 47 -4.32 8.03 1.99
N MET A 48 -4.52 7.17 0.98
CA MET A 48 -3.59 7.03 -0.14
C MET A 48 -3.38 8.35 -0.90
N ASN A 49 -4.46 9.08 -1.18
CA ASN A 49 -4.37 10.36 -1.87
C ASN A 49 -3.69 11.43 -1.01
N TYR A 50 -3.93 11.41 0.30
CA TYR A 50 -3.27 12.30 1.25
C TYR A 50 -1.77 12.06 1.32
N ILE A 51 -1.34 10.81 1.45
CA ILE A 51 0.09 10.46 1.50
C ILE A 51 0.76 10.75 0.14
N ARG A 52 0.07 10.53 -0.97
CA ARG A 52 0.56 10.89 -2.31
C ARG A 52 0.91 12.37 -2.44
N GLN A 53 0.19 13.27 -1.78
CA GLN A 53 0.50 14.71 -1.82
C GLN A 53 1.84 15.05 -1.14
N GLN A 54 2.37 14.14 -0.32
CA GLN A 54 3.65 14.29 0.38
C GLN A 54 4.83 13.65 -0.38
N LEU A 55 4.56 12.85 -1.42
CA LEU A 55 5.56 12.20 -2.27
C LEU A 55 5.60 12.88 -3.65
N SER A 56 6.78 12.99 -4.25
CA SER A 56 6.93 13.58 -5.59
C SER A 56 6.24 12.74 -6.67
N SER A 57 6.32 11.41 -6.56
CA SER A 57 5.57 10.48 -7.40
C SER A 57 5.28 9.17 -6.68
N ILE A 58 4.05 8.67 -6.86
CA ILE A 58 3.67 7.32 -6.48
C ILE A 58 3.01 6.62 -7.66
N GLU A 59 3.45 5.41 -7.96
CA GLU A 59 2.87 4.57 -9.00
C GLU A 59 2.23 3.34 -8.37
N PHE A 60 0.98 3.05 -8.72
CA PHE A 60 0.25 1.88 -8.23
C PHE A 60 0.23 0.80 -9.30
N LEU A 61 0.77 -0.38 -8.98
CA LEU A 61 0.89 -1.50 -9.89
C LEU A 61 0.11 -2.72 -9.35
N SER A 62 -0.70 -3.32 -10.21
CA SER A 62 -1.33 -4.61 -9.91
C SER A 62 -0.38 -5.72 -10.30
N THR A 63 -0.05 -6.61 -9.35
CA THR A 63 0.84 -7.76 -9.59
C THR A 63 0.12 -9.07 -9.29
N LEU A 64 0.70 -10.19 -9.72
CA LEU A 64 0.18 -11.51 -9.34
C LEU A 64 0.52 -11.79 -7.88
N ARG A 65 -0.37 -12.48 -7.15
CA ARG A 65 -0.10 -12.90 -5.76
C ARG A 65 1.21 -13.67 -5.61
N ALA A 66 1.62 -14.43 -6.62
CA ALA A 66 2.91 -15.13 -6.64
C ALA A 66 4.11 -14.19 -6.54
N CYS A 67 4.00 -12.98 -7.10
CA CYS A 67 5.01 -11.91 -7.00
C CYS A 67 4.90 -11.16 -5.67
N ASN A 68 3.69 -11.06 -5.10
CA ASN A 68 3.43 -10.42 -3.79
C ASN A 68 3.48 -11.41 -2.61
N GLY A 69 4.26 -12.48 -2.72
CA GLY A 69 4.25 -13.59 -1.77
C GLY A 69 4.61 -13.18 -0.34
N VAL A 70 5.60 -12.30 -0.19
CA VAL A 70 6.04 -11.80 1.12
C VAL A 70 4.92 -11.00 1.81
N ALA A 71 4.33 -10.03 1.12
CA ALA A 71 3.25 -9.23 1.72
C ALA A 71 2.02 -10.08 2.04
N HIS A 72 1.72 -11.07 1.18
CA HIS A 72 0.65 -12.02 1.46
C HIS A 72 0.90 -12.83 2.74
N GLN A 73 2.12 -13.34 2.95
CA GLN A 73 2.47 -14.09 4.16
C GLN A 73 2.43 -13.21 5.41
N VAL A 74 2.92 -11.97 5.34
CA VAL A 74 2.84 -11.02 6.45
C VAL A 74 1.39 -10.70 6.80
N ALA A 75 0.55 -10.43 5.80
CA ALA A 75 -0.87 -10.18 6.00
C ALA A 75 -1.59 -11.41 6.60
N LEU A 76 -1.26 -12.61 6.12
CA LEU A 76 -1.81 -13.86 6.65
C LEU A 76 -1.42 -14.09 8.12
N TYR A 77 -0.15 -13.87 8.44
CA TYR A 77 0.37 -13.95 9.81
C TYR A 77 -0.34 -12.95 10.73
N ALA A 78 -0.37 -11.67 10.35
CA ALA A 78 -1.02 -10.61 11.13
C ALA A 78 -2.52 -10.88 11.34
N THR A 79 -3.21 -11.39 10.32
CA THR A 79 -4.63 -11.76 10.43
C THR A 79 -4.84 -12.93 11.38
N ARG A 80 -3.95 -13.93 11.34
CA ARG A 80 -4.04 -15.13 12.18
C ARG A 80 -3.72 -14.84 13.65
N VAL A 81 -2.67 -14.05 13.90
CA VAL A 81 -2.20 -13.75 15.27
C VAL A 81 -3.01 -12.61 15.89
N GLY A 82 -3.55 -11.70 15.07
CA GLY A 82 -4.13 -10.45 15.55
C GLY A 82 -3.06 -9.47 16.05
N GLY A 83 -3.49 -8.33 16.58
CA GLY A 83 -2.61 -7.28 17.10
C GLY A 83 -2.15 -6.26 16.05
N SER A 84 -1.34 -5.30 16.50
CA SER A 84 -0.77 -4.24 15.65
C SER A 84 0.66 -4.60 15.26
N HIS A 85 0.92 -4.69 13.95
CA HIS A 85 2.22 -5.03 13.38
C HIS A 85 2.68 -3.89 12.47
N MET A 86 3.96 -3.53 12.55
CA MET A 86 4.54 -2.43 11.78
C MET A 86 5.49 -2.97 10.72
N TRP A 87 5.47 -2.36 9.53
CA TRP A 87 6.48 -2.59 8.51
C TRP A 87 7.78 -1.90 8.91
N VAL A 88 8.87 -2.65 8.96
CA VAL A 88 10.21 -2.07 9.13
C VAL A 88 10.83 -1.93 7.74
N CYS A 89 10.99 -0.69 7.28
CA CYS A 89 11.74 -0.42 6.05
C CYS A 89 13.24 -0.50 6.33
N PHE A 90 13.96 -1.18 5.46
CA PHE A 90 15.41 -1.20 5.47
C PHE A 90 15.91 -0.48 4.22
N GLU A 91 16.90 0.39 4.37
CA GLU A 91 17.60 0.94 3.21
C GLU A 91 18.34 -0.18 2.46
N PRO A 92 18.29 -0.19 1.12
CA PRO A 92 19.20 -1.02 0.35
C PRO A 92 20.64 -0.55 0.63
N LYS A 93 21.52 -1.47 1.00
CA LYS A 93 22.97 -1.21 1.14
C LYS A 93 23.61 -0.84 -0.20
#